data_AF-W4FQP4-F1
#
_entry.id   AF-W4FQP4-F1
#
_cell.length_a   1.000
_cell.length_b   1.000
_cell.length_c   1.000
_cell.angle_alpha   90.00
_cell.angle_beta   90.00
_cell.angle_gamma   90.00
#
_symmetry.space_group_name_H-M   'P 1'
#
loop_
_entity.id
_entity.type
_entity.pdbx_description
1 polymer ?
#
loop_
_entity_poly.entity_id
_entity_poly.type
_entity_poly.pdbx_seq_one_letter_code
_entity_poly.pdbx_strand_id
1 'polypeptide(L)'
;MSLKEVLRPACDGLSLGIKFTKPVNFSVEKTLFANVAPAILDALTAARSKLLCECKDFKKPTQNQWDVEKSFFQTDAYFQSASEYLSLVKGFTEQPPVVDTPADDQEGLLSNDTLVPSVPFTCCEWMDVSSTTFVHSLNAHHEYAHTLFAIGCVGLQRANDLTQVMLRSRDFEFDEPKLKEAYNLLLRVAGVFDAVLSWLGTASTTSTELSEDSLAQWRAEQTRAGNSDIQSLQRVKDFESGVVSKALNVVALAQAQELVLLRGVTKDVVDWVLMGKLAMDISRRYAELNPPAKFASWCAWKHAYYVGLSSYYQGMAEWVKNDGPGCAQAVAQFKSAKEQLANLQNKEVERSKTIIDRDLEIATARNQAVYLEMVC
;
A
#
# COMPACT_ATOMS: atom_id res chain seq x y z
N MET A 1 -25.29 23.76 -13.70
CA MET A 1 -24.43 22.85 -14.49
C MET A 1 -24.42 21.52 -13.77
N SER A 2 -25.06 20.49 -14.35
CA SER A 2 -25.06 19.14 -13.76
C SER A 2 -23.68 18.55 -13.99
N LEU A 3 -23.02 18.06 -12.93
CA LEU A 3 -21.88 17.17 -13.06
C LEU A 3 -22.22 16.11 -14.10
N LYS A 4 -21.41 16.01 -15.16
CA LYS A 4 -21.40 14.89 -16.10
C LYS A 4 -21.42 13.61 -15.24
N GLU A 5 -22.49 12.84 -15.29
CA GLU A 5 -22.57 11.61 -14.49
C GLU A 5 -21.66 10.56 -15.15
N VAL A 6 -20.41 10.52 -14.71
CA VAL A 6 -19.41 9.54 -15.14
C VAL A 6 -19.31 8.43 -14.09
N LEU A 7 -19.07 7.20 -14.52
CA LEU A 7 -18.70 6.10 -13.63
C LEU A 7 -17.48 6.49 -12.82
N ARG A 8 -17.52 6.22 -11.51
CA ARG A 8 -16.41 6.51 -10.61
C ARG A 8 -15.62 5.23 -10.32
N PRO A 9 -14.28 5.29 -10.28
CA PRO A 9 -13.51 4.20 -9.69
C PRO A 9 -13.92 3.99 -8.24
N ALA A 10 -13.90 2.74 -7.80
CA ALA A 10 -14.19 2.38 -6.43
C ALA A 10 -12.94 2.67 -5.60
N CYS A 11 -12.74 3.91 -5.16
CA CYS A 11 -11.54 4.29 -4.41
C CYS A 11 -11.63 3.95 -2.90
N ASP A 12 -12.56 3.08 -2.50
CA ASP A 12 -12.56 2.52 -1.16
C ASP A 12 -11.31 1.62 -0.99
N GLY A 13 -10.42 2.08 -0.12
CA GLY A 13 -9.15 1.43 0.12
C GLY A 13 -9.28 0.26 1.08
N LEU A 14 -8.46 -0.77 0.87
CA LEU A 14 -8.18 -1.82 1.85
C LEU A 14 -7.59 -1.19 3.12
N SER A 15 -8.19 -1.50 4.26
CA SER A 15 -7.64 -1.19 5.58
C SER A 15 -7.33 -2.47 6.33
N LEU A 16 -6.11 -2.56 6.86
CA LEU A 16 -5.70 -3.61 7.79
C LEU A 16 -5.87 -3.22 9.25
N GLY A 17 -6.23 -1.97 9.52
CA GLY A 17 -5.96 -1.33 10.79
C GLY A 17 -4.46 -1.13 11.04
N ILE A 18 -4.13 -0.68 12.25
CA ILE A 18 -2.75 -0.46 12.67
C ILE A 18 -2.25 -1.68 13.42
N LYS A 19 -1.01 -2.06 13.13
CA LYS A 19 -0.33 -3.13 13.86
C LYS A 19 -0.06 -2.69 15.30
N PHE A 20 -0.72 -3.32 16.26
CA PHE A 20 -0.59 -2.94 17.67
C PHE A 20 0.74 -3.41 18.26
N THR A 21 1.27 -2.63 19.18
CA THR A 21 2.40 -3.00 20.03
C THR A 21 2.26 -2.36 21.41
N LYS A 22 2.84 -2.98 22.43
CA LYS A 22 2.88 -2.43 23.79
C LYS A 22 3.96 -1.35 23.90
N PRO A 23 3.78 -0.31 24.73
CA PRO A 23 4.85 0.62 25.06
C PRO A 23 6.03 -0.12 25.69
N VAL A 24 7.25 0.33 25.38
CA VAL A 24 8.51 -0.24 25.90
C VAL A 24 9.38 0.90 26.39
N ASN A 25 9.98 0.73 27.56
CA ASN A 25 11.00 1.61 28.08
C ASN A 25 12.31 0.83 28.14
N PHE A 26 13.19 1.04 27.16
CA PHE A 26 14.44 0.29 27.02
C PHE A 26 15.41 0.58 28.18
N SER A 27 15.32 1.76 28.80
CA SER A 27 16.21 2.18 29.89
C SER A 27 15.98 1.40 31.19
N VAL A 28 14.81 0.77 31.36
CA VAL A 28 14.53 -0.12 32.50
C VAL A 28 14.90 -1.58 32.25
N GLU A 29 15.09 -1.98 30.98
CA GLU A 29 15.45 -3.33 30.55
C GLU A 29 16.96 -3.60 30.65
N LYS A 30 17.57 -3.21 31.77
CA LYS A 30 19.03 -3.18 31.96
C LYS A 30 19.71 -4.54 31.80
N THR A 31 18.99 -5.63 32.03
CA THR A 31 19.50 -6.99 31.85
C THR A 31 19.64 -7.37 30.38
N LEU A 32 18.69 -6.94 29.53
CA LEU A 32 18.71 -7.20 28.09
C LEU A 32 19.74 -6.30 27.37
N PHE A 33 19.87 -5.05 27.83
CA PHE A 33 20.69 -4.03 27.19
C PHE A 33 21.93 -3.61 27.99
N ALA A 34 22.51 -4.54 28.78
CA ALA A 34 23.60 -4.24 29.71
C ALA A 34 24.83 -3.57 29.07
N ASN A 35 25.09 -3.86 27.79
CA ASN A 35 26.23 -3.35 27.04
C ASN A 35 25.90 -2.13 26.15
N VAL A 36 24.71 -1.56 26.29
CA VAL A 36 24.26 -0.42 25.49
C VAL A 36 24.33 0.87 26.32
N ALA A 37 24.86 1.93 25.73
CA ALA A 37 24.95 3.22 26.40
C ALA A 37 23.55 3.73 26.81
N PRO A 38 23.35 4.22 28.05
CA PRO A 38 22.04 4.69 28.52
C PRO A 38 21.39 5.74 27.61
N ALA A 39 22.19 6.64 27.03
CA ALA A 39 21.69 7.65 26.09
C ALA A 39 21.03 7.04 24.84
N ILE A 40 21.51 5.89 24.36
CA ILE A 40 20.91 5.18 23.22
C ILE A 40 19.57 4.55 23.63
N LEU A 41 19.48 4.00 24.85
CA LEU A 41 18.25 3.42 25.39
C LEU A 41 17.17 4.48 25.63
N ASP A 42 17.56 5.66 26.12
CA ASP A 42 16.67 6.81 26.28
C ASP A 42 16.16 7.29 24.91
N ALA A 43 17.05 7.38 23.92
CA ALA A 43 16.70 7.75 22.56
C ALA A 43 15.74 6.74 21.91
N LEU A 44 15.99 5.44 22.04
CA LEU A 44 15.09 4.37 21.57
C LEU A 44 13.71 4.49 22.22
N THR A 45 13.66 4.69 23.53
CA THR A 45 12.41 4.84 24.29
C THR A 45 11.63 6.05 23.83
N ALA A 46 12.29 7.20 23.68
CA ALA A 46 11.67 8.44 23.23
C ALA A 46 11.14 8.32 21.79
N ALA A 47 11.96 7.85 20.85
CA ALA A 47 11.60 7.71 19.45
C ALA A 47 10.44 6.71 19.26
N ARG A 48 10.48 5.55 19.92
CA ARG A 48 9.40 4.56 19.89
C ARG A 48 8.10 5.11 20.49
N SER A 49 8.19 5.81 21.61
CA SER A 49 7.02 6.42 22.26
C SER A 49 6.37 7.50 21.39
N LYS A 50 7.17 8.31 20.71
CA LYS A 50 6.71 9.33 19.75
C LYS A 50 5.93 8.69 18.60
N LEU A 51 6.51 7.66 17.97
CA LEU A 51 5.88 6.88 16.91
C LEU A 51 4.53 6.27 17.33
N LEU A 52 4.44 5.76 18.57
CA LEU A 52 3.20 5.18 19.10
C LEU A 52 2.16 6.23 19.51
N CYS A 53 2.58 7.42 19.93
CA CYS A 53 1.65 8.49 20.29
C CYS A 53 0.92 9.03 19.05
N GLU A 54 1.62 9.16 17.93
CA GLU A 54 1.05 9.58 16.64
C GLU A 54 0.03 8.56 16.09
N CYS A 55 0.09 7.30 16.55
CA CYS A 55 -0.88 6.25 16.23
C CYS A 55 -2.13 6.23 17.16
N LYS A 56 -2.19 7.05 18.22
CA LYS A 56 -3.32 7.06 19.18
C LYS A 56 -4.62 7.59 18.57
N ASP A 57 -4.53 8.34 17.48
CA ASP A 57 -5.66 8.98 16.76
C ASP A 57 -6.53 8.00 15.98
N PHE A 58 -6.14 6.72 15.91
CA PHE A 58 -6.90 5.67 15.22
C PHE A 58 -7.79 4.84 16.16
N LYS A 59 -7.92 5.20 17.44
CA LYS A 59 -8.96 4.63 18.31
C LYS A 59 -10.34 4.97 17.74
N LYS A 60 -11.28 4.00 17.80
CA LYS A 60 -12.66 4.15 17.29
C LYS A 60 -13.27 5.47 17.80
N PRO A 61 -13.67 6.39 16.92
CA PRO A 61 -14.33 7.61 17.36
C PRO A 61 -15.74 7.29 17.86
N THR A 62 -16.08 7.84 19.01
CA THR A 62 -17.47 8.02 19.43
C THR A 62 -18.20 8.83 18.36
N GLN A 63 -19.45 8.47 18.08
CA GLN A 63 -20.23 8.75 16.87
C GLN A 63 -20.35 10.24 16.43
N ASN A 64 -19.88 11.20 17.23
CA ASN A 64 -20.07 12.65 17.03
C ASN A 64 -18.77 13.49 16.98
N GLN A 65 -17.57 12.89 16.90
CA GLN A 65 -16.29 13.63 16.86
C GLN A 65 -15.54 13.58 15.51
N TRP A 66 -16.18 13.05 14.46
CA TRP A 66 -15.53 12.74 13.18
C TRP A 66 -14.80 13.93 12.51
N ASP A 67 -15.21 15.16 12.80
CA ASP A 67 -14.68 16.37 12.17
C ASP A 67 -13.60 17.11 12.99
N VAL A 68 -13.35 16.72 14.25
CA VAL A 68 -12.48 17.50 15.17
C VAL A 68 -11.19 16.77 15.58
N GLU A 69 -11.14 15.43 15.52
CA GLU A 69 -9.95 14.68 15.97
C GLU A 69 -9.06 14.15 14.83
N LYS A 70 -9.56 14.02 13.59
CA LYS A 70 -8.73 13.64 12.41
C LYS A 70 -7.84 14.76 11.88
N SER A 71 -7.88 15.94 12.50
CA SER A 71 -7.12 17.13 12.13
C SER A 71 -5.67 17.16 12.66
N PHE A 72 -5.19 16.13 13.37
CA PHE A 72 -3.87 16.16 14.02
C PHE A 72 -2.85 15.11 13.57
N PHE A 73 -3.21 14.10 12.77
CA PHE A 73 -2.21 13.18 12.21
C PHE A 73 -1.33 13.92 11.19
N GLN A 74 -0.11 14.26 11.60
CA GLN A 74 0.87 14.92 10.77
C GLN A 74 1.71 13.86 10.03
N THR A 75 1.31 13.55 8.80
CA THR A 75 1.96 12.53 7.96
C THR A 75 3.48 12.69 7.92
N ASP A 76 3.99 13.90 7.67
CA ASP A 76 5.43 14.13 7.58
C ASP A 76 6.14 13.98 8.92
N ALA A 77 5.55 14.47 10.01
CA ALA A 77 6.09 14.29 11.36
C ALA A 77 6.15 12.79 11.72
N TYR A 78 5.12 12.02 11.37
CA TYR A 78 5.09 10.58 11.60
C TYR A 78 6.20 9.85 10.87
N PHE A 79 6.37 10.11 9.57
CA PHE A 79 7.45 9.46 8.82
C PHE A 79 8.84 9.92 9.26
N GLN A 80 8.99 11.15 9.77
CA GLN A 80 10.23 11.62 10.38
C GLN A 80 10.52 10.85 11.69
N SER A 81 9.55 10.75 12.59
CA SER A 81 9.63 9.95 13.82
C SER A 81 9.93 8.47 13.54
N ALA A 82 9.32 7.92 12.48
CA ALA A 82 9.56 6.56 12.01
C ALA A 82 11.00 6.36 11.54
N SER A 83 11.54 7.31 10.76
CA SER A 83 12.92 7.27 10.30
C SER A 83 13.90 7.33 11.47
N GLU A 84 13.67 8.22 12.44
CA GLU A 84 14.48 8.36 13.65
C GLU A 84 14.54 7.03 14.42
N TYR A 85 13.39 6.38 14.63
CA TYR A 85 13.34 5.12 15.36
C TYR A 85 13.99 3.96 14.58
N LEU A 86 13.70 3.83 13.29
CA LEU A 86 14.29 2.80 12.44
C LEU A 86 15.82 2.93 12.37
N SER A 87 16.36 4.14 12.28
CA SER A 87 17.82 4.37 12.29
C SER A 87 18.48 3.87 13.58
N LEU A 88 17.84 4.08 14.73
CA LEU A 88 18.35 3.57 16.01
C LEU A 88 18.34 2.04 16.05
N VAL A 89 17.23 1.40 15.65
CA VAL A 89 17.12 -0.07 15.61
C VAL A 89 18.12 -0.66 14.60
N LYS A 90 18.32 0.00 13.46
CA LYS A 90 19.26 -0.44 12.42
C LYS A 90 20.70 -0.52 12.92
N GLY A 91 21.09 0.33 13.86
CA GLY A 91 22.39 0.26 14.54
C GLY A 91 22.64 -1.03 15.31
N PHE A 92 21.60 -1.82 15.63
CA PHE A 92 21.71 -3.15 16.23
C PHE A 92 21.69 -4.29 15.21
N THR A 93 21.50 -3.97 13.92
CA THR A 93 21.43 -4.94 12.81
C THR A 93 22.64 -4.89 11.89
N GLU A 94 23.32 -3.74 11.84
CA GLU A 94 24.51 -3.52 11.01
C GLU A 94 25.75 -3.65 11.90
N GLN A 95 26.68 -4.53 11.53
CA GLN A 95 28.02 -4.52 12.14
C GLN A 95 28.77 -3.26 11.64
N PRO A 96 29.51 -2.56 12.50
CA PRO A 96 30.37 -1.49 12.04
C PRO A 96 31.34 -2.05 10.99
N PRO A 97 31.62 -1.31 9.90
CA PRO A 97 32.61 -1.75 8.93
C PRO A 97 33.94 -1.96 9.65
N VAL A 98 34.58 -3.11 9.39
CA VAL A 98 35.94 -3.37 9.86
C VAL A 98 36.82 -2.28 9.24
N VAL A 99 37.30 -1.35 10.07
CA VAL A 99 38.27 -0.37 9.62
C VAL A 99 39.58 -1.13 9.48
N ASP A 100 39.97 -1.43 8.24
CA ASP A 100 41.30 -1.95 7.92
C ASP A 100 42.32 -0.93 8.43
N THR A 101 42.87 -1.22 9.60
CA THR A 101 44.02 -0.49 10.12
C THR A 101 45.22 -1.03 9.33
N PRO A 102 46.09 -0.18 8.74
CA PRO A 102 47.24 -0.66 8.01
C PRO A 102 48.06 -1.58 8.90
N ALA A 103 48.33 -2.79 8.43
CA ALA A 103 49.07 -3.81 9.15
C ALA A 103 50.48 -3.30 9.49
N ASP A 104 50.69 -2.94 10.75
CA ASP A 104 52.02 -2.95 11.36
C ASP A 104 52.12 -4.20 12.24
N ASP A 105 53.23 -4.90 12.04
CA ASP A 105 53.54 -6.24 12.49
C ASP A 105 53.22 -6.54 13.98
N GLN A 106 52.18 -7.33 14.21
CA GLN A 106 52.12 -8.26 15.35
C GLN A 106 51.56 -9.61 14.88
N GLU A 107 52.47 -10.50 14.50
CA GLU A 107 52.20 -11.94 14.45
C GLU A 107 51.67 -12.41 15.82
N GLY A 108 50.54 -13.10 15.79
CA GLY A 108 50.11 -13.93 16.91
C GLY A 108 48.97 -13.37 17.77
N LEU A 109 47.80 -13.20 17.18
CA LEU A 109 46.54 -13.51 17.86
C LEU A 109 45.48 -13.79 16.81
N LEU A 110 44.99 -15.03 16.80
CA LEU A 110 43.75 -15.41 16.14
C LEU A 110 42.71 -14.33 16.47
N SER A 111 42.30 -13.56 15.47
CA SER A 111 41.12 -12.71 15.56
C SER A 111 39.95 -13.64 15.80
N ASN A 112 39.66 -13.90 17.07
CA ASN A 112 38.37 -14.42 17.48
C ASN A 112 37.37 -13.38 16.97
N ASP A 113 36.71 -13.71 15.85
CA ASP A 113 35.38 -13.22 15.50
C ASP A 113 34.48 -13.55 16.69
N THR A 114 34.60 -12.71 17.72
CA THR A 114 33.74 -12.76 18.88
C THR A 114 32.48 -12.13 18.37
N LEU A 115 31.65 -12.94 17.70
CA LEU A 115 30.27 -12.61 17.33
C LEU A 115 29.66 -11.94 18.54
N VAL A 116 29.56 -10.61 18.51
CA VAL A 116 28.87 -9.87 19.55
C VAL A 116 27.46 -10.47 19.58
N PRO A 117 27.02 -11.07 20.71
CA PRO A 117 25.74 -11.75 20.76
C PRO A 117 24.64 -10.79 20.33
N SER A 118 23.78 -11.23 19.40
CA SER A 118 22.60 -10.48 18.96
C SER A 118 21.82 -10.06 20.21
N VAL A 119 21.63 -8.75 20.40
CA VAL A 119 20.92 -8.22 21.57
C VAL A 119 19.45 -8.66 21.47
N PRO A 120 18.89 -9.35 22.47
CA PRO A 120 17.50 -9.76 22.43
C PRO A 120 16.57 -8.55 22.56
N PHE A 121 15.58 -8.45 21.68
CA PHE A 121 14.54 -7.41 21.70
C PHE A 121 13.21 -7.91 22.28
N THR A 122 13.24 -8.95 23.11
CA THR A 122 12.05 -9.67 23.58
C THR A 122 11.10 -8.83 24.43
N CYS A 123 11.54 -7.69 24.95
CA CYS A 123 10.69 -6.68 25.57
C CYS A 123 9.69 -6.04 24.58
N CYS A 124 9.98 -6.07 23.27
CA CYS A 124 9.09 -5.61 22.23
C CYS A 124 8.13 -6.71 21.80
N GLU A 125 6.84 -6.40 21.80
CA GLU A 125 5.77 -7.33 21.47
C GLU A 125 4.81 -6.69 20.46
N TRP A 126 4.50 -7.41 19.39
CA TRP A 126 3.68 -6.92 18.28
C TRP A 126 2.50 -7.85 18.04
N MET A 127 1.34 -7.28 17.71
CA MET A 127 0.21 -8.07 17.22
C MET A 127 0.44 -8.45 15.76
N ASP A 128 0.55 -9.73 15.48
CA ASP A 128 0.55 -10.30 14.13
C ASP A 128 -0.83 -10.04 13.47
N VAL A 129 -0.86 -9.30 12.37
CA VAL A 129 -2.09 -8.88 11.68
C VAL A 129 -2.75 -10.05 10.96
N SER A 130 -1.98 -11.07 10.63
CA SER A 130 -2.42 -12.25 9.89
C SER A 130 -2.94 -13.34 10.82
N SER A 131 -2.27 -13.57 11.95
CA SER A 131 -2.72 -14.57 12.95
C SER A 131 -3.55 -14.00 14.10
N THR A 132 -3.60 -12.68 14.26
CA THR A 132 -4.27 -11.98 15.39
C THR A 132 -3.73 -12.36 16.77
N THR A 133 -2.48 -12.84 16.84
CA THR A 133 -1.79 -13.18 18.08
C THR A 133 -0.65 -12.20 18.37
N PHE A 134 -0.23 -12.08 19.62
CA PHE A 134 0.95 -11.30 19.96
C PHE A 134 2.22 -12.15 19.85
N VAL A 135 3.27 -11.57 19.27
CA VAL A 135 4.58 -12.18 19.08
C VAL A 135 5.67 -11.25 19.59
N HIS A 136 6.71 -11.82 20.20
CA HIS A 136 7.87 -11.07 20.67
C HIS A 136 8.89 -10.88 19.55
N SER A 137 9.50 -9.70 19.48
CA SER A 137 10.67 -9.46 18.63
C SER A 137 11.86 -10.22 19.23
N LEU A 138 12.35 -11.27 18.56
CA LEU A 138 13.43 -12.08 19.12
C LEU A 138 14.78 -11.35 19.16
N ASN A 139 14.99 -10.44 18.21
CA ASN A 139 16.21 -9.68 17.99
C ASN A 139 15.89 -8.34 17.28
N ALA A 140 16.91 -7.52 17.02
CA ALA A 140 16.74 -6.23 16.35
C ALA A 140 16.19 -6.35 14.92
N HIS A 141 16.51 -7.43 14.19
CA HIS A 141 15.97 -7.66 12.85
C HIS A 141 14.44 -7.84 12.88
N HIS A 142 13.91 -8.46 13.94
CA HIS A 142 12.47 -8.58 14.15
C HIS A 142 11.82 -7.24 14.44
N GLU A 143 12.39 -6.46 15.37
CA GLU A 143 11.84 -5.15 15.71
C GLU A 143 11.83 -4.22 14.49
N TYR A 144 12.91 -4.25 13.70
CA TYR A 144 13.00 -3.48 12.47
C TYR A 144 11.92 -3.88 11.45
N ALA A 145 11.75 -5.19 11.19
CA ALA A 145 10.75 -5.69 10.25
C ALA A 145 9.31 -5.37 10.70
N HIS A 146 9.00 -5.56 11.98
CA HIS A 146 7.70 -5.23 12.56
C HIS A 146 7.40 -3.73 12.49
N THR A 147 8.39 -2.90 12.80
CA THR A 147 8.26 -1.45 12.72
C THR A 147 8.01 -0.98 11.29
N LEU A 148 8.80 -1.45 10.31
CA LEU A 148 8.58 -1.14 8.90
C LEU A 148 7.17 -1.53 8.43
N PHE A 149 6.74 -2.75 8.74
CA PHE A 149 5.42 -3.23 8.37
C PHE A 149 4.31 -2.39 9.02
N ALA A 150 4.46 -2.05 10.30
CA ALA A 150 3.51 -1.19 11.01
C ALA A 150 3.39 0.20 10.38
N ILE A 151 4.52 0.81 9.96
CA ILE A 151 4.55 2.08 9.24
C ILE A 151 3.75 1.99 7.93
N GLY A 152 3.93 0.90 7.17
CA GLY A 152 3.15 0.63 5.96
C GLY A 152 1.65 0.56 6.23
N CYS A 153 1.24 -0.15 7.30
CA CYS A 153 -0.17 -0.22 7.72
C CYS A 153 -0.76 1.15 8.08
N VAL A 154 -0.02 1.98 8.81
CA VAL A 154 -0.47 3.34 9.18
C VAL A 154 -0.65 4.22 7.94
N GLY A 155 0.32 4.20 7.03
CA GLY A 155 0.24 4.98 5.79
C GLY A 155 -0.93 4.53 4.91
N LEU A 156 -1.18 3.21 4.80
CA LEU A 156 -2.33 2.68 4.05
C LEU A 156 -3.66 3.12 4.67
N GLN A 157 -3.78 3.05 6.00
CA GLN A 157 -4.95 3.52 6.73
C GLN A 157 -5.19 5.01 6.50
N ARG A 158 -4.15 5.84 6.60
CA ARG A 158 -4.26 7.29 6.38
C ARG A 158 -4.65 7.63 4.94
N ALA A 159 -4.09 6.92 3.95
CA ALA A 159 -4.48 7.09 2.54
C ALA A 159 -5.96 6.76 2.31
N ASN A 160 -6.46 5.68 2.93
CA ASN A 160 -7.88 5.35 2.88
C ASN A 160 -8.74 6.45 3.55
N ASP A 161 -8.32 6.97 4.71
CA ASP A 161 -9.03 8.07 5.39
C ASP A 161 -9.16 9.32 4.51
N LEU A 162 -8.08 9.74 3.86
CA LEU A 162 -8.07 10.86 2.91
C LEU A 162 -9.03 10.61 1.74
N THR A 163 -8.99 9.40 1.18
CA THR A 163 -9.82 9.02 0.04
C THR A 163 -11.31 8.98 0.42
N GLN A 164 -11.65 8.50 1.61
CA GLN A 164 -13.02 8.50 2.12
C GLN A 164 -13.58 9.92 2.32
N VAL A 165 -12.75 10.87 2.75
CA VAL A 165 -13.15 12.29 2.82
C VAL A 165 -13.51 12.81 1.43
N MET A 166 -12.67 12.55 0.44
CA MET A 166 -12.90 12.99 -0.94
C MET A 166 -14.15 12.36 -1.55
N LEU A 167 -14.39 11.07 -1.34
CA LEU A 167 -15.57 10.37 -1.87
C LEU A 167 -16.89 10.89 -1.30
N ARG A 168 -16.87 11.45 -0.08
CA ARG A 168 -18.05 12.05 0.57
C ARG A 168 -18.30 13.49 0.15
N SER A 169 -17.28 14.18 -0.35
CA SER A 169 -17.37 15.57 -0.77
C SER A 169 -18.08 15.71 -2.12
N ARG A 170 -18.72 16.87 -2.31
CA ARG A 170 -19.41 17.24 -3.55
C ARG A 170 -18.54 18.10 -4.48
N ASP A 171 -17.45 18.66 -3.97
CA ASP A 171 -16.56 19.56 -4.69
C ASP A 171 -15.18 18.91 -4.88
N PHE A 172 -14.98 18.35 -6.07
CA PHE A 172 -13.75 17.63 -6.38
C PHE A 172 -12.56 18.57 -6.60
N GLU A 173 -12.78 19.82 -7.03
CA GLU A 173 -11.70 20.80 -7.22
C GLU A 173 -11.12 21.21 -5.87
N PHE A 174 -11.99 21.43 -4.88
CA PHE A 174 -11.58 21.71 -3.50
C PHE A 174 -10.75 20.58 -2.89
N ASP A 175 -11.02 19.33 -3.28
CA ASP A 175 -10.36 18.14 -2.72
C ASP A 175 -9.17 17.61 -3.54
N GLU A 176 -8.84 18.21 -4.68
CA GLU A 176 -7.68 17.79 -5.48
C GLU A 176 -6.35 17.75 -4.69
N PRO A 177 -6.07 18.68 -3.74
CA PRO A 177 -4.90 18.57 -2.88
C PRO A 177 -4.88 17.29 -2.02
N LYS A 178 -6.04 16.87 -1.48
CA LYS A 178 -6.16 15.64 -0.69
C LYS A 178 -5.95 14.39 -1.56
N LEU A 179 -6.41 14.44 -2.83
CA LEU A 179 -6.15 13.39 -3.81
C LEU A 179 -4.65 13.20 -4.03
N LYS A 180 -3.93 14.32 -4.22
CA LYS A 180 -2.47 14.31 -4.42
C LYS A 180 -1.75 13.80 -3.18
N GLU A 181 -2.19 14.20 -1.98
CA GLU A 181 -1.66 13.70 -0.71
C GLU A 181 -1.84 12.17 -0.59
N ALA A 182 -3.06 11.67 -0.81
CA ALA A 182 -3.36 10.24 -0.75
C ALA A 182 -2.56 9.45 -1.80
N TYR A 183 -2.45 9.96 -3.03
CA TYR A 183 -1.66 9.35 -4.10
C TYR A 183 -0.18 9.23 -3.72
N ASN A 184 0.45 10.33 -3.30
CA ASN A 184 1.86 10.33 -2.90
C ASN A 184 2.11 9.41 -1.70
N LEU A 185 1.17 9.38 -0.75
CA LEU A 185 1.24 8.51 0.41
C LEU A 185 1.17 7.03 0.00
N LEU A 186 0.29 6.65 -0.93
CA LEU A 186 0.20 5.28 -1.44
C LEU A 186 1.49 4.84 -2.15
N LEU A 187 2.12 5.73 -2.93
CA LEU A 187 3.43 5.43 -3.53
C LEU A 187 4.52 5.22 -2.46
N ARG A 188 4.55 6.07 -1.43
CA ARG A 188 5.48 5.92 -0.30
C ARG A 188 5.26 4.61 0.43
N VAL A 189 4.00 4.24 0.69
CA VAL A 189 3.60 2.99 1.35
C VAL A 189 3.98 1.77 0.53
N ALA A 190 3.82 1.81 -0.80
CA ALA A 190 4.30 0.75 -1.67
C ALA A 190 5.82 0.55 -1.50
N GLY A 191 6.60 1.63 -1.47
CA GLY A 191 8.04 1.59 -1.19
C GLY A 191 8.38 1.03 0.20
N VAL A 192 7.58 1.33 1.23
CA VAL A 192 7.77 0.76 2.58
C VAL A 192 7.57 -0.76 2.57
N PHE A 193 6.54 -1.28 1.90
CA PHE A 193 6.34 -2.73 1.79
C PHE A 193 7.41 -3.41 0.93
N ASP A 194 7.94 -2.73 -0.09
CA ASP A 194 9.09 -3.22 -0.84
C ASP A 194 10.36 -3.27 0.04
N ALA A 195 10.57 -2.27 0.90
CA ALA A 195 11.64 -2.29 1.89
C ALA A 195 11.50 -3.46 2.89
N VAL A 196 10.27 -3.82 3.28
CA VAL A 196 10.02 -5.03 4.08
C VAL A 196 10.42 -6.29 3.30
N LEU A 197 10.04 -6.42 2.03
CA LEU A 197 10.41 -7.58 1.20
C LEU A 197 11.93 -7.70 1.03
N SER A 198 12.61 -6.59 0.73
CA SER A 198 14.07 -6.53 0.64
C SER A 198 14.74 -6.86 1.98
N TRP A 199 14.13 -6.47 3.10
CA TRP A 199 14.62 -6.85 4.43
C TRP A 199 14.51 -8.36 4.69
N LEU A 200 13.43 -8.98 4.24
CA LEU A 200 13.21 -10.42 4.33
C LEU A 200 14.08 -11.24 3.36
N GLY A 201 14.91 -10.60 2.52
CA GLY A 201 15.69 -11.28 1.47
C GLY A 201 14.81 -11.88 0.38
N THR A 202 13.57 -11.39 0.23
CA THR A 202 12.67 -11.79 -0.85
C THR A 202 12.88 -10.85 -2.03
N ALA A 203 13.07 -11.40 -3.23
CA ALA A 203 13.35 -10.60 -4.42
C ALA A 203 12.31 -9.48 -4.59
N SER A 204 12.79 -8.24 -4.53
CA SER A 204 12.01 -7.06 -4.89
C SER A 204 11.65 -7.13 -6.37
N THR A 205 10.40 -6.81 -6.73
CA THR A 205 9.90 -6.89 -8.11
C THR A 205 10.48 -5.85 -9.08
N THR A 206 11.47 -5.05 -8.65
CA THR A 206 11.69 -3.72 -9.22
C THR A 206 12.95 -3.51 -10.07
N SER A 207 13.77 -4.52 -10.40
CA SER A 207 14.84 -4.27 -11.38
C SER A 207 15.17 -5.44 -12.31
N THR A 208 14.85 -5.26 -13.59
CA THR A 208 15.48 -5.96 -14.72
C THR A 208 16.72 -5.23 -15.27
N GLU A 209 17.05 -4.05 -14.73
CA GLU A 209 18.21 -3.26 -15.13
C GLU A 209 19.44 -3.60 -14.27
N LEU A 210 20.56 -3.87 -14.95
CA LEU A 210 21.87 -4.13 -14.33
C LEU A 210 22.58 -2.79 -14.05
N SER A 211 22.12 -2.05 -13.04
CA SER A 211 22.86 -0.91 -12.49
C SER A 211 23.77 -1.36 -11.35
N GLU A 212 24.79 -0.58 -11.02
CA GLU A 212 25.65 -0.86 -9.87
C GLU A 212 24.84 -0.85 -8.55
N ASP A 213 23.85 0.03 -8.46
CA ASP A 213 22.90 0.10 -7.34
C ASP A 213 22.01 -1.15 -7.25
N SER A 214 21.50 -1.66 -8.38
CA SER A 214 20.67 -2.87 -8.37
C SER A 214 21.48 -4.12 -8.01
N LEU A 215 22.74 -4.18 -8.42
CA LEU A 215 23.68 -5.22 -8.00
C LEU A 215 24.03 -5.11 -6.51
N ALA A 216 24.24 -3.91 -5.98
CA ALA A 216 24.47 -3.69 -4.55
C ALA A 216 23.26 -4.11 -3.72
N GLN A 217 22.06 -3.74 -4.15
CA GLN A 217 20.80 -4.15 -3.52
C GLN A 217 20.63 -5.67 -3.56
N TRP A 218 20.87 -6.29 -4.71
CA TRP A 218 20.77 -7.75 -4.86
C TRP A 218 21.74 -8.48 -3.92
N ARG A 219 23.00 -8.01 -3.80
CA ARG A 219 23.98 -8.59 -2.86
C ARG A 219 23.48 -8.47 -1.42
N ALA A 220 22.95 -7.30 -1.04
CA ALA A 220 22.39 -7.10 0.30
C ALA A 220 21.22 -8.05 0.57
N GLU A 221 20.34 -8.27 -0.41
CA GLU A 221 19.22 -9.23 -0.31
C GLU A 221 19.72 -10.66 -0.13
N GLN A 222 20.76 -11.08 -0.87
CA GLN A 222 21.37 -12.41 -0.69
C GLN A 222 21.99 -12.58 0.70
N THR A 223 22.71 -11.57 1.19
CA THR A 223 23.27 -11.59 2.55
C THR A 223 22.17 -11.72 3.61
N ARG A 224 21.06 -10.99 3.45
CA ARG A 224 19.91 -11.09 4.37
C ARG A 224 19.21 -12.44 4.29
N ALA A 225 19.06 -13.00 3.10
CA ALA A 225 18.47 -14.33 2.91
C ALA A 225 19.27 -15.43 3.63
N GLY A 226 20.59 -15.26 3.76
CA GLY A 226 21.47 -16.16 4.52
C GLY A 226 21.52 -15.92 6.04
N ASN A 227 20.94 -14.82 6.54
CA ASN A 227 21.02 -14.46 7.96
C ASN A 227 19.96 -15.23 8.78
N SER A 228 20.39 -16.01 9.78
CA SER A 228 19.51 -16.83 10.62
C SER A 228 18.49 -16.03 11.44
N ASP A 229 18.88 -14.84 11.89
CA ASP A 229 17.99 -13.93 12.63
C ASP A 229 16.86 -13.44 11.73
N ILE A 230 17.14 -13.16 10.45
CA ILE A 230 16.13 -12.79 9.44
C ILE A 230 15.31 -14.00 9.03
N GLN A 231 15.91 -15.17 8.79
CA GLN A 231 15.18 -16.40 8.46
C GLN A 231 14.17 -16.79 9.55
N SER A 232 14.45 -16.49 10.81
CA SER A 232 13.51 -16.76 11.90
C SER A 232 12.20 -15.96 11.81
N LEU A 233 12.17 -14.85 11.03
CA LEU A 233 10.93 -14.09 10.74
C LEU A 233 9.92 -14.90 9.94
N GLN A 234 10.33 -15.94 9.21
CA GLN A 234 9.42 -16.82 8.49
C GLN A 234 8.39 -17.52 9.40
N ARG A 235 8.64 -17.56 10.71
CA ARG A 235 7.71 -18.11 11.72
C ARG A 235 6.58 -17.13 12.09
N VAL A 236 6.72 -15.84 11.75
CA VAL A 236 5.71 -14.81 11.97
C VAL A 236 4.81 -14.72 10.73
N LYS A 237 3.49 -14.81 10.90
CA LYS A 237 2.56 -14.94 9.76
C LYS A 237 2.51 -13.70 8.86
N ASP A 238 2.76 -12.52 9.41
CA ASP A 238 2.90 -11.28 8.62
C ASP A 238 4.08 -11.32 7.63
N PHE A 239 5.12 -12.11 7.91
CA PHE A 239 6.37 -12.17 7.11
C PHE A 239 6.57 -13.48 6.37
N GLU A 240 5.74 -14.49 6.64
CA GLU A 240 5.79 -15.81 6.01
C GLU A 240 5.80 -15.68 4.48
N SER A 241 6.93 -16.05 3.87
CA SER A 241 7.22 -15.95 2.43
C SER A 241 6.98 -14.55 1.83
N GLY A 242 6.91 -13.50 2.65
CA GLY A 242 6.61 -12.13 2.21
C GLY A 242 5.22 -11.95 1.57
N VAL A 243 4.31 -12.93 1.66
CA VAL A 243 3.04 -12.95 0.92
C VAL A 243 2.19 -11.71 1.22
N VAL A 244 2.07 -11.36 2.50
CA VAL A 244 1.27 -10.22 2.94
C VAL A 244 1.88 -8.90 2.47
N SER A 245 3.19 -8.70 2.66
CA SER A 245 3.90 -7.49 2.21
C SER A 245 3.82 -7.31 0.69
N LYS A 246 4.00 -8.40 -0.08
CA LYS A 246 3.83 -8.37 -1.54
C LYS A 246 2.41 -8.01 -1.94
N ALA A 247 1.42 -8.58 -1.27
CA ALA A 247 0.03 -8.23 -1.54
C ALA A 247 -0.25 -6.74 -1.27
N LEU A 248 0.23 -6.20 -0.15
CA LEU A 248 0.01 -4.80 0.22
C LEU A 248 0.78 -3.81 -0.65
N ASN A 249 1.98 -4.15 -1.09
CA ASN A 249 2.71 -3.36 -2.09
C ASN A 249 1.88 -3.19 -3.37
N VAL A 250 1.38 -4.30 -3.93
CA VAL A 250 0.57 -4.26 -5.17
C VAL A 250 -0.75 -3.52 -4.95
N VAL A 251 -1.41 -3.73 -3.80
CA VAL A 251 -2.65 -3.03 -3.45
C VAL A 251 -2.42 -1.52 -3.35
N ALA A 252 -1.33 -1.07 -2.71
CA ALA A 252 -1.02 0.36 -2.60
C ALA A 252 -0.80 0.99 -3.99
N LEU A 253 -0.07 0.31 -4.89
CA LEU A 253 0.12 0.77 -6.27
C LEU A 253 -1.19 0.78 -7.08
N ALA A 254 -2.03 -0.25 -6.92
CA ALA A 254 -3.33 -0.31 -7.58
C ALA A 254 -4.20 0.86 -7.12
N GLN A 255 -4.35 1.08 -5.81
CA GLN A 255 -5.11 2.20 -5.24
C GLN A 255 -4.56 3.57 -5.69
N ALA A 256 -3.24 3.73 -5.82
CA ALA A 256 -2.68 4.96 -6.36
C ALA A 256 -3.14 5.19 -7.81
N GLN A 257 -3.18 4.14 -8.63
CA GLN A 257 -3.72 4.23 -9.99
C GLN A 257 -5.24 4.48 -10.01
N GLU A 258 -6.00 3.97 -9.03
CA GLU A 258 -7.44 4.29 -8.89
C GLU A 258 -7.67 5.80 -8.72
N LEU A 259 -6.81 6.49 -7.96
CA LEU A 259 -6.87 7.94 -7.78
C LEU A 259 -6.50 8.71 -9.07
N VAL A 260 -5.56 8.19 -9.87
CA VAL A 260 -5.23 8.76 -11.19
C VAL A 260 -6.43 8.63 -12.13
N LEU A 261 -7.08 7.46 -12.15
CA LEU A 261 -8.30 7.23 -12.91
C LEU A 261 -9.42 8.17 -12.44
N LEU A 262 -9.61 8.33 -11.12
CA LEU A 262 -10.62 9.23 -10.55
C LEU A 262 -10.40 10.66 -11.01
N ARG A 263 -9.15 11.14 -10.95
CA ARG A 263 -8.77 12.47 -11.44
C ARG A 263 -9.00 12.59 -12.94
N GLY A 264 -8.77 11.54 -13.72
CA GLY A 264 -8.94 11.59 -15.17
C GLY A 264 -10.40 11.71 -15.60
N VAL A 265 -11.31 10.96 -14.95
CA VAL A 265 -12.75 10.96 -15.29
C VAL A 265 -13.52 12.16 -14.76
N THR A 266 -12.93 12.93 -13.85
CA THR A 266 -13.52 14.13 -13.24
C THR A 266 -13.13 15.44 -13.94
N LYS A 267 -12.25 15.38 -14.95
CA LYS A 267 -11.91 16.55 -15.78
C LYS A 267 -13.05 16.93 -16.72
N ASP A 268 -13.06 18.19 -17.15
CA ASP A 268 -14.00 18.68 -18.18
C ASP A 268 -13.89 17.88 -19.50
N VAL A 269 -12.65 17.65 -19.91
CA VAL A 269 -12.29 16.86 -21.08
C VAL A 269 -11.63 15.57 -20.62
N VAL A 270 -12.30 14.45 -20.91
CA VAL A 270 -11.87 13.11 -20.51
C VAL A 270 -11.30 12.38 -21.72
N ASP A 271 -10.08 11.86 -21.59
CA ASP A 271 -9.51 10.90 -22.54
C ASP A 271 -10.02 9.50 -22.21
N TRP A 272 -11.15 9.13 -22.82
CA TRP A 272 -11.83 7.85 -22.57
C TRP A 272 -10.99 6.63 -22.93
N VAL A 273 -10.11 6.74 -23.94
CA VAL A 273 -9.22 5.64 -24.34
C VAL A 273 -8.20 5.39 -23.24
N LEU A 274 -7.58 6.46 -22.71
CA LEU A 274 -6.66 6.35 -21.58
C LEU A 274 -7.38 5.81 -20.33
N MET A 275 -8.58 6.31 -20.02
CA MET A 275 -9.32 5.83 -18.84
C MET A 275 -9.66 4.33 -18.94
N GLY A 276 -10.05 3.86 -20.12
CA GLY A 276 -10.28 2.44 -20.38
C GLY A 276 -9.03 1.59 -20.18
N LYS A 277 -7.87 2.04 -20.67
CA LYS A 277 -6.59 1.35 -20.48
C LYS A 277 -6.17 1.32 -19.01
N LEU A 278 -6.25 2.45 -18.32
CA LEU A 278 -5.94 2.55 -16.89
C LEU A 278 -6.82 1.62 -16.05
N ALA A 279 -8.14 1.58 -16.32
CA ALA A 279 -9.05 0.67 -15.63
C ALA A 279 -8.67 -0.80 -15.87
N MET A 280 -8.30 -1.18 -17.10
CA MET A 280 -7.85 -2.55 -17.38
C MET A 280 -6.52 -2.89 -16.71
N ASP A 281 -5.58 -1.95 -16.65
CA ASP A 281 -4.31 -2.19 -15.96
C ASP A 281 -4.53 -2.37 -14.44
N ILE A 282 -5.43 -1.60 -13.83
CA ILE A 282 -5.84 -1.78 -12.43
C ILE A 282 -6.48 -3.17 -12.23
N SER A 283 -7.37 -3.59 -13.15
CA SER A 283 -8.03 -4.89 -13.04
C SER A 283 -7.04 -6.05 -13.09
N ARG A 284 -6.01 -5.98 -13.96
CA ARG A 284 -4.94 -6.99 -14.04
C ARG A 284 -4.13 -7.07 -12.75
N ARG A 285 -3.76 -5.93 -12.15
CA ARG A 285 -3.05 -5.92 -10.86
C ARG A 285 -3.79 -6.66 -9.76
N TYR A 286 -5.12 -6.53 -9.69
CA TYR A 286 -5.94 -7.26 -8.72
C TYR A 286 -6.12 -8.75 -9.06
N ALA A 287 -6.14 -9.12 -10.33
CA ALA A 287 -6.26 -10.52 -10.76
C ALA A 287 -4.97 -11.32 -10.59
N GLU A 288 -3.83 -10.69 -10.85
CA GLU A 288 -2.50 -11.32 -10.75
C GLU A 288 -2.00 -11.40 -9.30
N LEU A 289 -2.71 -10.76 -8.37
CA LEU A 289 -2.41 -10.83 -6.95
C LEU A 289 -2.68 -12.25 -6.43
N ASN A 290 -1.78 -12.75 -5.58
CA ASN A 290 -2.05 -13.90 -4.72
C ASN A 290 -2.30 -13.41 -3.28
N PRO A 291 -3.49 -12.83 -2.99
CA PRO A 291 -3.74 -12.22 -1.70
C PRO A 291 -3.93 -13.27 -0.61
N PRO A 292 -3.66 -12.91 0.66
CA PRO A 292 -4.20 -13.65 1.80
C PRO A 292 -5.71 -13.89 1.64
N ALA A 293 -6.20 -15.05 2.11
CA ALA A 293 -7.60 -15.47 1.94
C ALA A 293 -8.62 -14.40 2.37
N LYS A 294 -8.30 -13.64 3.42
CA LYS A 294 -9.13 -12.52 3.92
C LYS A 294 -9.35 -11.38 2.91
N PHE A 295 -8.52 -11.21 1.88
CA PHE A 295 -8.67 -10.17 0.86
C PHE A 295 -9.06 -10.72 -0.52
N ALA A 296 -9.12 -12.04 -0.69
CA ALA A 296 -9.35 -12.66 -2.00
C ALA A 296 -10.68 -12.21 -2.63
N SER A 297 -11.77 -12.18 -1.84
CA SER A 297 -13.08 -11.73 -2.32
C SER A 297 -13.07 -10.24 -2.70
N TRP A 298 -12.40 -9.39 -1.92
CA TRP A 298 -12.27 -7.96 -2.20
C TRP A 298 -11.44 -7.70 -3.47
N CYS A 299 -10.34 -8.43 -3.67
CA CYS A 299 -9.53 -8.32 -4.89
C CYS A 299 -10.29 -8.82 -6.13
N ALA A 300 -11.00 -9.94 -6.02
CA ALA A 300 -11.85 -10.46 -7.09
C ALA A 300 -12.98 -9.48 -7.46
N TRP A 301 -13.58 -8.85 -6.46
CA TRP A 301 -14.58 -7.81 -6.66
C TRP A 301 -13.98 -6.59 -7.38
N LYS A 302 -12.82 -6.09 -6.92
CA LYS A 302 -12.11 -4.96 -7.56
C LYS A 302 -11.76 -5.29 -9.01
N HIS A 303 -11.23 -6.48 -9.27
CA HIS A 303 -10.93 -6.95 -10.62
C HIS A 303 -12.18 -6.86 -11.53
N ALA A 304 -13.29 -7.50 -11.15
CA ALA A 304 -14.51 -7.50 -11.95
C ALA A 304 -15.07 -6.09 -12.17
N TYR A 305 -15.04 -5.25 -11.13
CA TYR A 305 -15.49 -3.86 -11.23
C TYR A 305 -14.67 -3.07 -12.25
N TYR A 306 -13.33 -3.19 -12.20
CA TYR A 306 -12.44 -2.47 -13.12
C TYR A 306 -12.45 -3.01 -14.55
N VAL A 307 -12.73 -4.31 -14.76
CA VAL A 307 -13.04 -4.84 -16.11
C VAL A 307 -14.26 -4.13 -16.67
N GLY A 308 -15.36 -4.03 -15.92
CA GLY A 308 -16.57 -3.37 -16.39
C GLY A 308 -16.42 -1.85 -16.59
N LEU A 309 -15.66 -1.16 -15.73
CA LEU A 309 -15.28 0.24 -15.96
C LEU A 309 -14.48 0.41 -17.25
N SER A 310 -13.55 -0.50 -17.53
CA SER A 310 -12.78 -0.46 -18.78
C SER A 310 -13.68 -0.59 -20.00
N SER A 311 -14.60 -1.55 -20.02
CA SER A 311 -15.58 -1.71 -21.10
C SER A 311 -16.43 -0.44 -21.25
N TYR A 312 -16.94 0.13 -20.15
CA TYR A 312 -17.73 1.36 -20.22
C TYR A 312 -16.94 2.53 -20.82
N TYR A 313 -15.70 2.78 -20.37
CA TYR A 313 -14.89 3.87 -20.91
C TYR A 313 -14.51 3.65 -22.37
N GLN A 314 -14.27 2.40 -22.80
CA GLN A 314 -14.09 2.09 -24.22
C GLN A 314 -15.36 2.40 -25.02
N GLY A 315 -16.55 2.08 -24.49
CA GLY A 315 -17.82 2.45 -25.09
C GLY A 315 -17.99 3.97 -25.21
N MET A 316 -17.60 4.73 -24.18
CA MET A 316 -17.60 6.19 -24.23
C MET A 316 -16.64 6.75 -25.28
N ALA A 317 -15.46 6.15 -25.44
CA ALA A 317 -14.49 6.56 -26.46
C ALA A 317 -15.03 6.39 -27.89
N GLU A 318 -15.82 5.36 -28.12
CA GLU A 318 -16.48 5.10 -29.40
C GLU A 318 -17.69 6.00 -29.60
N TRP A 319 -18.49 6.19 -28.54
CA TRP A 319 -19.67 7.06 -28.55
C TRP A 319 -19.34 8.50 -28.95
N VAL A 320 -18.24 9.06 -28.44
CA VAL A 320 -17.84 10.45 -28.74
C VAL A 320 -17.39 10.67 -30.18
N LYS A 321 -17.11 9.62 -30.97
CA LYS A 321 -16.81 9.74 -32.40
C LYS A 321 -18.02 10.20 -33.21
N ASN A 322 -19.22 9.97 -32.68
CA ASN A 322 -20.49 10.48 -33.23
C ASN A 322 -20.79 9.98 -34.67
N ASP A 323 -20.31 8.78 -35.00
CA ASP A 323 -20.56 8.08 -36.26
C ASP A 323 -21.30 6.74 -36.03
N GLY A 324 -21.70 6.09 -37.12
CA GLY A 324 -22.43 4.82 -37.06
C GLY A 324 -21.62 3.69 -36.44
N PRO A 325 -20.43 3.37 -36.97
CA PRO A 325 -19.60 2.29 -36.43
C PRO A 325 -19.25 2.47 -34.95
N GLY A 326 -18.92 3.70 -34.53
CA GLY A 326 -18.67 4.02 -33.12
C GLY A 326 -19.91 3.87 -32.25
N CYS A 327 -21.10 4.21 -32.76
CA CYS A 327 -22.36 3.98 -32.05
C CYS A 327 -22.63 2.48 -31.82
N ALA A 328 -22.45 1.64 -32.83
CA ALA A 328 -22.62 0.18 -32.68
C ALA A 328 -21.60 -0.42 -31.71
N GLN A 329 -20.33 -0.01 -31.81
CA GLN A 329 -19.28 -0.45 -30.90
C GLN A 329 -19.55 0.02 -29.46
N ALA A 330 -20.05 1.24 -29.27
CA ALA A 330 -20.45 1.72 -27.94
C ALA A 330 -21.55 0.85 -27.32
N VAL A 331 -22.56 0.45 -28.09
CA VAL A 331 -23.61 -0.47 -27.62
C VAL A 331 -23.01 -1.81 -27.17
N ALA A 332 -22.12 -2.41 -27.95
CA ALA A 332 -21.46 -3.67 -27.60
C ALA A 332 -20.66 -3.55 -26.28
N GLN A 333 -19.91 -2.46 -26.14
CA GLN A 333 -19.11 -2.19 -24.94
C GLN A 333 -19.96 -1.92 -23.70
N PHE A 334 -21.07 -1.18 -23.82
CA PHE A 334 -22.00 -0.97 -22.70
C PHE A 334 -22.71 -2.25 -22.27
N LYS A 335 -23.07 -3.14 -23.21
CA LYS A 335 -23.56 -4.48 -22.87
C LYS A 335 -22.53 -5.28 -22.09
N SER A 336 -21.27 -5.29 -22.56
CA SER A 336 -20.17 -5.93 -21.85
C SER A 336 -20.00 -5.38 -20.43
N ALA A 337 -20.01 -4.04 -20.27
CA ALA A 337 -19.92 -3.41 -18.95
C ALA A 337 -21.06 -3.83 -18.01
N LYS A 338 -22.30 -3.89 -18.53
CA LYS A 338 -23.48 -4.33 -17.79
C LYS A 338 -23.35 -5.78 -17.31
N GLU A 339 -22.90 -6.68 -18.17
CA GLU A 339 -22.69 -8.10 -17.84
C GLU A 339 -21.64 -8.28 -16.75
N GLN A 340 -20.51 -7.57 -16.84
CA GLN A 340 -19.44 -7.62 -15.85
C GLN A 340 -19.88 -7.13 -14.47
N LEU A 341 -20.75 -6.11 -14.41
CA LEU A 341 -21.24 -5.53 -13.15
C LEU A 341 -22.49 -6.22 -12.60
N ALA A 342 -23.16 -7.09 -13.35
CA ALA A 342 -24.47 -7.65 -13.01
C ALA A 342 -24.51 -8.29 -11.61
N ASN A 343 -23.47 -9.08 -11.28
CA ASN A 343 -23.40 -9.84 -10.03
C ASN A 343 -22.71 -9.08 -8.88
N LEU A 344 -22.19 -7.88 -9.13
CA LEU A 344 -21.54 -7.08 -8.11
C LEU A 344 -22.59 -6.33 -7.27
N GLN A 345 -22.36 -6.26 -5.96
CA GLN A 345 -23.28 -5.64 -4.99
C GLN A 345 -22.52 -4.62 -4.14
N ASN A 346 -22.80 -3.32 -4.34
CA ASN A 346 -22.28 -2.19 -3.56
C ASN A 346 -23.06 -0.92 -3.96
N LYS A 347 -23.19 0.07 -3.07
CA LYS A 347 -23.81 1.37 -3.40
C LYS A 347 -23.20 2.06 -4.63
N GLU A 348 -21.88 2.02 -4.78
CA GLU A 348 -21.20 2.61 -5.95
C GLU A 348 -21.45 1.82 -7.24
N VAL A 349 -21.63 0.50 -7.12
CA VAL A 349 -21.99 -0.37 -8.25
C VAL A 349 -23.41 -0.09 -8.72
N GLU A 350 -24.37 0.09 -7.81
CA GLU A 350 -25.75 0.39 -8.19
C GLU A 350 -25.87 1.71 -8.94
N ARG A 351 -25.10 2.72 -8.53
CA ARG A 351 -24.97 3.98 -9.29
C ARG A 351 -24.39 3.74 -10.68
N SER A 352 -23.31 2.95 -10.77
CA SER A 352 -22.66 2.63 -12.04
C SER A 352 -23.58 1.86 -12.99
N LYS A 353 -24.34 0.89 -12.48
CA LYS A 353 -25.36 0.15 -13.25
C LYS A 353 -26.41 1.08 -13.83
N THR A 354 -26.92 2.01 -13.01
CA THR A 354 -27.93 2.99 -13.46
C THR A 354 -27.40 3.86 -14.61
N ILE A 355 -26.15 4.30 -14.54
CA ILE A 355 -25.52 5.10 -15.60
C ILE A 355 -25.32 4.26 -16.87
N ILE A 356 -24.80 3.02 -16.72
CA ILE A 356 -24.61 2.11 -17.85
C ILE A 356 -25.93 1.82 -18.56
N ASP A 357 -27.00 1.53 -17.80
CA ASP A 357 -28.32 1.23 -18.36
C ASP A 357 -28.87 2.41 -19.18
N ARG A 358 -28.80 3.63 -18.62
CA ARG A 358 -29.19 4.86 -19.33
C ARG A 358 -28.40 5.04 -20.62
N ASP A 359 -27.07 4.94 -20.55
CA ASP A 359 -26.21 5.21 -21.70
C ASP A 359 -26.37 4.13 -22.79
N LEU A 360 -26.58 2.87 -22.38
CA LEU A 360 -26.89 1.76 -23.26
C LEU A 360 -28.24 1.96 -23.98
N GLU A 361 -29.28 2.40 -23.26
CA GLU A 361 -30.59 2.69 -23.85
C GLU A 361 -30.50 3.81 -24.88
N ILE A 362 -29.81 4.90 -24.56
CA ILE A 362 -29.61 6.04 -25.48
C ILE A 362 -28.85 5.59 -26.73
N ALA A 363 -27.73 4.86 -26.56
CA ALA A 363 -26.93 4.40 -27.69
C ALA A 363 -27.69 3.41 -28.57
N THR A 364 -28.45 2.51 -27.96
CA THR A 364 -29.28 1.52 -28.68
C THR A 364 -30.38 2.21 -29.48
N ALA A 365 -31.11 3.14 -28.87
CA ALA A 365 -32.16 3.90 -29.55
C ALA A 365 -31.60 4.73 -30.70
N ARG A 366 -30.45 5.37 -30.50
CA ARG A 366 -29.77 6.14 -31.57
C ARG A 366 -29.32 5.25 -32.72
N ASN A 367 -28.72 4.09 -32.42
CA ASN A 367 -28.31 3.17 -33.48
C ASN A 367 -29.53 2.68 -34.27
N GLN A 368 -30.63 2.31 -33.60
CA GLN A 368 -31.85 1.83 -34.25
C GLN A 368 -32.59 2.88 -35.07
N ALA A 369 -32.50 4.16 -34.69
CA ALA A 369 -33.22 5.23 -35.37
C ALA A 369 -32.41 5.93 -36.47
N VAL A 370 -31.08 6.00 -36.33
CA VAL A 370 -30.23 6.85 -37.17
C VAL A 370 -29.24 6.04 -38.01
N TYR A 371 -28.48 5.14 -37.38
CA TYR A 371 -27.30 4.54 -38.02
C TYR A 371 -27.57 3.15 -38.61
N LEU A 372 -28.45 2.37 -38.00
CA LEU A 372 -28.83 1.01 -38.41
C LEU A 372 -27.64 0.05 -38.55
N GLU A 373 -26.58 0.28 -37.78
CA GLU A 373 -25.35 -0.51 -37.82
C GLU A 373 -25.51 -1.81 -37.03
N MET A 374 -24.79 -2.85 -37.46
CA MET A 374 -24.79 -4.15 -36.78
C MET A 374 -24.00 -4.07 -35.49
N VAL A 375 -24.61 -4.48 -34.37
CA VAL A 375 -23.93 -4.60 -33.07
C VAL A 375 -23.37 -6.01 -32.97
N CYS A 376 -22.06 -6.14 -33.10
CA CYS A 376 -21.33 -7.41 -32.97
C CYS A 376 -20.97 -7.72 -31.52
#